data_AF-A0A485KTU2-F1
#
_entry.id   AF-A0A485KTU2-F1
#
_cell.length_a   1.000
_cell.length_b   1.000
_cell.length_c   1.000
_cell.angle_alpha   90.00
_cell.angle_beta   90.00
_cell.angle_gamma   90.00
#
_symmetry.space_group_name_H-M   'P 1'
#
loop_
_entity.id
_entity.type
_entity.pdbx_description
1 polymer ?
#
loop_
_entity_poly.entity_id
_entity_poly.type
_entity_poly.pdbx_seq_one_letter_code
_entity_poly.pdbx_strand_id
1 'polypeptide(L)'
;MFKERGFAERAAAMYDRALQQYPRHSSVLTNAGFLAEQSGNPVEALNYYMRAVEADPTNAQSKLNFDNLYARISVPDVDSFLEPMPMEF
;
A
#
# COMPACT_ATOMS: atom_id res chain seq x y z
N MET A 1 -8.19 -19.70 -4.74
CA MET A 1 -7.81 -18.41 -4.11
C MET A 1 -8.15 -18.41 -2.61
N PHE A 2 -7.48 -19.22 -1.78
CA PHE A 2 -7.75 -19.27 -0.32
C PHE A 2 -6.57 -18.82 0.56
N LYS A 3 -5.35 -18.75 0.02
CA LYS A 3 -4.16 -18.40 0.81
C LYS A 3 -4.08 -16.90 1.10
N GLU A 4 -4.30 -16.04 0.11
CA GLU A 4 -4.15 -14.58 0.24
C GLU A 4 -5.09 -13.96 1.27
N ARG A 5 -6.36 -14.39 1.32
CA ARG A 5 -7.33 -13.91 2.34
C ARG A 5 -6.91 -14.26 3.77
N GLY A 6 -6.41 -15.48 3.99
CA GLY A 6 -5.98 -15.91 5.32
C GLY A 6 -4.69 -15.22 5.80
N PHE A 7 -3.83 -14.76 4.88
CA PHE A 7 -2.65 -13.98 5.23
C PHE A 7 -3.00 -12.53 5.54
N ALA A 8 -3.91 -11.92 4.78
CA ALA A 8 -4.38 -10.56 5.02
C ALA A 8 -5.07 -10.42 6.39
N GLU A 9 -5.97 -11.35 6.74
CA GLU A 9 -6.67 -11.34 8.03
C GLU A 9 -5.72 -11.53 9.23
N ARG A 10 -4.74 -12.45 9.10
CA ARG A 10 -3.73 -12.65 10.14
C ARG A 10 -2.78 -11.47 10.27
N ALA A 11 -2.41 -10.85 9.16
CA ALA A 11 -1.58 -9.66 9.15
C ALA A 11 -2.32 -8.50 9.83
N ALA A 12 -3.58 -8.27 9.50
CA ALA A 12 -4.42 -7.24 10.13
C ALA A 12 -4.50 -7.44 11.66
N ALA A 13 -4.75 -8.66 12.14
CA ALA A 13 -4.80 -8.95 13.57
C ALA A 13 -3.45 -8.74 14.29
N MET A 14 -2.33 -9.01 13.61
CA MET A 14 -0.99 -8.75 14.14
C MET A 14 -0.69 -7.25 14.21
N TYR A 15 -1.12 -6.49 13.19
CA TYR A 15 -0.98 -5.04 13.18
C TYR A 15 -1.88 -4.35 14.19
N ASP A 16 -3.11 -4.80 14.40
CA ASP A 16 -3.97 -4.25 15.46
C ASP A 16 -3.30 -4.35 16.83
N ARG A 17 -2.67 -5.49 17.13
CA ARG A 17 -1.92 -5.65 18.39
C ARG A 17 -0.67 -4.78 18.44
N ALA A 18 0.08 -4.71 17.34
CA ALA A 18 1.30 -3.91 17.28
C ALA A 18 1.00 -2.40 17.34
N LEU A 19 -0.08 -1.94 16.71
CA LEU A 19 -0.57 -0.56 16.73
C LEU A 19 -1.23 -0.20 18.06
N GLN A 20 -1.80 -1.16 18.79
CA GLN A 20 -2.25 -0.93 20.17
C GLN A 20 -1.07 -0.65 21.12
N GLN A 21 0.07 -1.32 20.93
CA GLN A 21 1.26 -1.06 21.74
C GLN A 21 2.09 0.13 21.25
N TYR A 22 2.19 0.29 19.93
CA TYR A 22 3.03 1.30 19.30
C TYR A 22 2.31 1.98 18.11
N PRO A 23 1.29 2.81 18.39
CA PRO A 23 0.41 3.39 17.36
C PRO A 23 1.12 4.32 16.36
N ARG A 24 2.33 4.76 16.67
CA ARG A 24 3.15 5.67 15.87
C ARG A 24 4.52 5.10 15.54
N HIS A 25 4.68 3.78 15.51
CA HIS A 25 5.95 3.19 15.09
C HIS A 25 6.01 3.07 13.58
N SER A 26 6.82 3.91 12.94
CA SER A 26 6.92 3.99 11.47
C SER A 26 7.22 2.64 10.83
N SER A 27 8.16 1.85 11.36
CA SER A 27 8.49 0.53 10.81
C SER A 27 7.33 -0.47 10.84
N VAL A 28 6.46 -0.42 11.86
CA VAL A 28 5.29 -1.32 11.96
C VAL A 28 4.26 -0.93 10.90
N LEU A 29 3.99 0.37 10.76
CA LEU A 29 3.09 0.91 9.73
C LEU A 29 3.63 0.62 8.32
N THR A 30 4.93 0.72 8.09
CA THR A 30 5.56 0.38 6.80
C THR A 30 5.41 -1.10 6.46
N ASN A 31 5.61 -2.00 7.42
CA ASN A 31 5.40 -3.42 7.19
C ASN A 31 3.91 -3.73 6.91
N ALA A 32 3.00 -3.01 7.58
CA ALA A 32 1.56 -3.12 7.33
C ALA A 32 1.17 -2.73 5.92
N GLY A 33 1.71 -1.60 5.45
CA GLY A 33 1.52 -1.16 4.08
C GLY A 33 2.02 -2.19 3.07
N PHE A 34 3.21 -2.75 3.31
CA PHE A 34 3.78 -3.77 2.42
C PHE A 34 2.92 -5.03 2.32
N LEU A 35 2.40 -5.53 3.44
CA LEU A 35 1.53 -6.71 3.40
C LEU A 35 0.17 -6.41 2.77
N ALA A 36 -0.41 -5.23 3.00
CA ALA A 36 -1.63 -4.82 2.33
C ALA A 36 -1.44 -4.72 0.81
N GLU A 37 -0.28 -4.23 0.36
CA GLU A 37 0.09 -4.16 -1.04
C GLU A 37 0.22 -5.56 -1.67
N GLN A 38 0.92 -6.47 -1.00
CA GLN A 38 1.04 -7.89 -1.42
C GLN A 38 -0.30 -8.62 -1.41
N SER A 39 -1.26 -8.17 -0.60
CA SER A 39 -2.61 -8.73 -0.52
C SER A 39 -3.55 -8.18 -1.60
N GLY A 40 -3.06 -7.32 -2.50
CA GLY A 40 -3.87 -6.72 -3.56
C GLY A 40 -4.75 -5.56 -3.09
N ASN A 41 -4.45 -4.97 -1.92
CA ASN A 41 -5.19 -3.85 -1.34
C ASN A 41 -4.33 -2.55 -1.37
N PRO A 42 -4.05 -1.97 -2.55
CA PRO A 42 -3.14 -0.82 -2.67
C PRO A 42 -3.67 0.44 -1.97
N VAL A 43 -4.99 0.62 -1.86
CA VAL A 43 -5.59 1.76 -1.15
C VAL A 43 -5.30 1.69 0.35
N GLU A 44 -5.42 0.51 0.95
CA GLU A 44 -5.13 0.30 2.36
C GLU A 44 -3.62 0.43 2.63
N ALA A 45 -2.79 -0.10 1.72
CA ALA A 45 -1.34 0.03 1.78
C ALA A 45 -0.88 1.49 1.78
N LEU A 46 -1.49 2.33 0.94
CA LEU A 46 -1.19 3.75 0.88
C LEU A 46 -1.48 4.46 2.21
N ASN A 47 -2.60 4.14 2.86
CA ASN A 47 -2.95 4.70 4.16
C ASN A 47 -1.91 4.33 5.23
N TYR A 48 -1.47 3.06 5.27
CA TYR A 48 -0.42 2.64 6.19
C TYR A 48 0.91 3.35 5.94
N TYR A 49 1.35 3.46 4.68
CA TYR A 49 2.58 4.18 4.36
C TYR A 49 2.49 5.67 4.67
N MET A 50 1.35 6.32 4.41
CA MET A 50 1.12 7.72 4.78
C MET A 50 1.26 7.92 6.30
N ARG A 51 0.58 7.10 7.10
CA ARG A 51 0.70 7.12 8.56
C ARG A 51 2.13 6.84 9.03
N ALA A 52 2.87 5.98 8.33
CA ALA A 52 4.27 5.70 8.64
C ALA A 52 5.17 6.93 8.42
N VAL A 53 4.93 7.69 7.35
CA VAL A 53 5.62 8.96 7.04
C VAL A 53 5.24 10.05 8.04
N GLU A 54 3.97 10.15 8.42
CA GLU A 54 3.52 11.11 9.46
C GLU A 54 4.10 10.78 10.84
N ALA A 55 4.27 9.49 11.14
CA ALA A 55 4.85 9.03 12.39
C ALA A 55 6.36 9.31 12.47
N ASP A 56 7.08 9.12 11.37
CA ASP A 56 8.52 9.39 11.25
C ASP A 56 8.86 9.87 9.83
N PRO A 57 8.90 11.20 9.62
CA PRO A 57 9.27 11.76 8.33
C PRO A 57 10.71 11.47 7.90
N THR A 58 11.57 11.03 8.82
CA THR A 58 12.98 10.70 8.54
C THR A 58 13.16 9.25 8.08
N ASN A 59 12.13 8.43 8.19
CA ASN A 59 12.15 7.06 7.72
C ASN A 59 12.07 7.02 6.18
N ALA A 60 13.25 6.91 5.55
CA ALA A 60 13.39 6.84 4.10
C ALA A 60 12.61 5.67 3.49
N GLN A 61 12.50 4.53 4.17
CA GLN A 61 11.77 3.37 3.66
C GLN A 61 10.27 3.64 3.56
N SER A 62 9.68 4.25 4.60
CA SER A 62 8.26 4.63 4.61
C SER A 62 7.94 5.58 3.47
N LYS A 63 8.80 6.59 3.28
CA LYS A 63 8.65 7.59 2.23
C LYS A 63 8.80 6.99 0.83
N LEU A 64 9.82 6.15 0.62
CA LEU A 64 10.01 5.45 -0.65
C LEU A 64 8.82 4.55 -0.99
N ASN A 65 8.31 3.79 -0.02
CA ASN A 65 7.17 2.93 -0.24
C ASN A 65 5.88 3.72 -0.54
N PHE A 66 5.66 4.83 0.18
CA PHE A 66 4.57 5.75 -0.10
C PHE A 66 4.67 6.34 -1.51
N ASP A 67 5.81 6.95 -1.86
CA ASP A 67 6.01 7.64 -3.14
C ASP A 67 5.86 6.66 -4.32
N ASN A 68 6.44 5.45 -4.21
CA ASN A 68 6.35 4.42 -5.25
C ASN A 68 4.91 3.92 -5.44
N LEU A 69 4.20 3.64 -4.35
CA LEU A 69 2.82 3.17 -4.45
C LEU A 69 1.89 4.28 -4.94
N TYR A 70 2.07 5.50 -4.42
CA TYR A 70 1.30 6.68 -4.82
C TYR A 70 1.48 6.97 -6.31
N ALA A 71 2.70 6.90 -6.84
CA ALA A 71 2.95 7.04 -8.27
C ALA A 71 2.19 5.96 -9.06
N ARG A 72 2.32 4.69 -8.69
CA ARG A 72 1.66 3.56 -9.38
C ARG A 72 0.13 3.67 -9.44
N ILE A 73 -0.52 4.26 -8.43
CA ILE A 73 -1.98 4.42 -8.39
C ILE A 73 -2.45 5.78 -8.93
N SER A 74 -1.61 6.81 -8.89
CA SER A 74 -1.97 8.19 -9.29
C SER A 74 -1.66 8.47 -10.75
N VAL A 75 -0.76 7.71 -11.38
CA VAL A 75 -0.69 7.69 -12.84
C VAL A 75 -1.79 6.73 -13.30
N PRO A 76 -2.91 7.20 -13.89
CA PRO A 76 -3.81 6.29 -14.58
C PRO A 76 -2.97 5.60 -15.64
N ASP A 77 -3.10 4.28 -15.74
CA ASP A 77 -2.39 3.47 -16.72
C ASP A 77 -2.64 4.06 -18.12
N VAL A 78 -1.73 4.92 -18.60
CA VAL A 78 -1.92 5.61 -19.89
C VAL A 78 -1.88 4.61 -21.03
N ASP A 79 -1.33 3.41 -20.78
CA ASP A 79 -1.38 2.27 -21.69
C ASP A 79 -2.79 1.69 -21.82
N SER A 80 -3.69 1.90 -20.84
CA SER A 80 -5.11 1.51 -20.94
C SER A 80 -5.93 2.40 -21.89
N PHE A 81 -5.40 3.57 -22.30
CA PHE A 81 -6.02 4.46 -23.28
C PHE A 81 -5.49 4.23 -24.71
N LEU A 82 -4.56 3.29 -24.91
CA LEU A 82 -3.99 2.96 -26.22
C LEU A 82 -4.71 1.78 -26.90
N GLU A 83 -6.01 1.60 -26.68
CA GLU A 83 -6.78 0.86 -27.69
C GLU A 83 -6.79 1.70 -28.97
N PRO A 84 -6.29 1.18 -30.11
CA PRO A 84 -6.33 1.92 -31.35
C PRO A 84 -7.79 2.22 -31.67
N MET A 85 -8.16 3.51 -31.66
CA MET A 85 -9.45 3.98 -32.15
C MET A 85 -9.72 3.28 -33.50
N PRO A 86 -10.82 2.52 -33.64
CA PRO A 86 -11.11 1.86 -34.90
C PRO A 86 -11.18 2.96 -35.96
N MET A 87 -10.33 2.84 -36.98
CA MET A 87 -10.42 3.68 -38.17
C MET A 87 -11.74 3.33 -38.86
N GLU A 88 -12.76 4.14 -38.62
CA GLU A 88 -13.95 4.13 -39.46
C GLU A 88 -13.52 4.56 -40.88
N PHE A 89 -13.71 3.65 -41.84
CA PHE A 89 -13.43 3.86 -43.26
C PHE A 89 -14.43 4.83 -43.91
#